data_AF-A0A7V1HWW3-F1
#
_entry.id   AF-A0A7V1HWW3-F1
#
_cell.length_a   1.000
_cell.length_b   1.000
_cell.length_c   1.000
_cell.angle_alpha   90.00
_cell.angle_beta   90.00
_cell.angle_gamma   90.00
#
_symmetry.space_group_name_H-M   'P 1'
#
loop_
_entity.id
_entity.type
_entity.pdbx_description
1 polymer ?
#
loop_
_entity_poly.entity_id
_entity_poly.type
_entity_poly.pdbx_seq_one_letter_code
_entity_poly.pdbx_strand_id
1 'polypeptide(L)'
;MDRGMFEVTYFAMNTLFTSNYETLFDQFSNYRKIISDRQYSSRNNGAPVIAHPDHPDYAYGYGPQSQDVLIPAFLAAYTGVNPDQVSLNIYDDIGAIDYLPRPNWRAEFNLNRFSFLKDIFSSFKITNGYKSTLKVASVQTDLNFVNSPVAVDDNEKNYYSEYIIPSMVLDERFEPVIGIDVKTKSDLSFRVEYKKSRMLLLSQKSLQQTRSEEFVFNFGYIVKNVYIPFLTKKPKKNKRGKKTKPVDNLGKTGGRKSKRAKNNLRDLRISVDFSIRDNEVKEYLFDSGRNGKPTHGNYRVSLTPTMEYNITDNFSLQADFSYDKTVPYVNNSYPTTNYRGTVTAKYSLK
;
A
#
# COMPACT_ATOMS: atom_id res chain seq x y z
N MET A 1 -19.33 -22.79 -24.85
CA MET A 1 -19.32 -21.53 -24.08
C MET A 1 -18.21 -21.67 -23.09
N ASP A 2 -17.09 -21.03 -23.37
CA ASP A 2 -15.94 -21.12 -22.49
C ASP A 2 -16.03 -20.02 -21.45
N ARG A 3 -15.63 -20.34 -20.23
CA ARG A 3 -15.61 -19.41 -19.10
C ARG A 3 -14.26 -19.47 -18.43
N GLY A 4 -13.71 -18.31 -18.13
CA GLY A 4 -12.39 -18.20 -17.51
C GLY A 4 -12.27 -17.02 -16.57
N MET A 5 -11.11 -16.96 -15.92
CA MET A 5 -10.63 -15.81 -15.17
C MET A 5 -9.13 -15.68 -15.48
N PHE A 6 -8.58 -14.48 -15.42
CA PHE A 6 -7.13 -14.30 -15.51
C PHE A 6 -6.63 -13.27 -14.50
N GLU A 7 -5.42 -13.50 -14.03
CA GLU A 7 -4.66 -12.58 -13.18
C GLU A 7 -3.21 -12.58 -13.68
N VAL A 8 -2.72 -11.41 -14.08
CA VAL A 8 -1.36 -11.23 -14.59
C VAL A 8 -0.66 -10.09 -13.86
N THR A 9 0.67 -10.18 -13.76
CA THR A 9 1.44 -9.02 -13.31
C THR A 9 1.48 -7.97 -14.43
N TYR A 10 1.25 -6.73 -14.05
CA TYR A 10 1.14 -5.60 -14.96
C TYR A 10 1.95 -4.41 -14.43
N PHE A 11 2.10 -3.32 -15.18
CA PHE A 11 2.92 -2.19 -14.75
C PHE A 11 2.24 -0.85 -15.05
N ALA A 12 1.84 -0.13 -14.00
CA ALA A 12 1.09 1.12 -14.09
C ALA A 12 1.73 2.29 -13.30
N MET A 13 2.99 2.10 -12.85
CA MET A 13 3.69 3.03 -11.94
C MET A 13 3.79 4.44 -12.49
N ASN A 14 3.89 4.56 -13.81
CA ASN A 14 4.05 5.83 -14.52
C ASN A 14 2.97 6.86 -14.15
N THR A 15 1.75 6.42 -13.85
CA THR A 15 0.62 7.33 -13.57
C THR A 15 0.23 7.39 -12.10
N LEU A 16 0.84 6.57 -11.24
CA LEU A 16 0.46 6.43 -9.84
C LEU A 16 0.73 7.70 -9.02
N PHE A 17 1.83 8.40 -9.31
CA PHE A 17 2.26 9.62 -8.61
C PHE A 17 1.74 10.93 -9.20
N THR A 18 0.92 10.86 -10.26
CA THR A 18 0.29 12.04 -10.86
C THR A 18 -0.57 12.76 -9.81
N SER A 19 -0.40 14.07 -9.65
CA SER A 19 -1.15 14.85 -8.65
C SER A 19 -2.58 15.19 -9.09
N ASN A 20 -2.83 15.25 -10.41
CA ASN A 20 -4.12 15.62 -10.98
C ASN A 20 -4.85 14.41 -11.58
N TYR A 21 -5.58 13.68 -10.75
CA TYR A 21 -6.28 12.47 -11.18
C TYR A 21 -7.50 12.74 -12.07
N GLU A 22 -8.08 13.94 -12.01
CA GLU A 22 -9.16 14.33 -12.94
C GLU A 22 -8.61 14.37 -14.37
N THR A 23 -7.40 14.90 -14.56
CA THR A 23 -6.74 14.88 -15.88
C THR A 23 -6.44 13.47 -16.38
N LEU A 24 -6.22 12.49 -15.49
CA LEU A 24 -5.97 11.10 -15.90
C LEU A 24 -7.26 10.42 -16.39
N PHE A 25 -8.40 10.72 -15.76
CA PHE A 25 -9.70 10.26 -16.25
C PHE A 25 -10.08 10.94 -17.57
N ASP A 26 -9.77 12.23 -17.72
CA ASP A 26 -9.97 12.95 -18.98
C ASP A 26 -9.12 12.38 -20.11
N GLN A 27 -7.85 12.05 -19.82
CA GLN A 27 -6.97 11.32 -20.75
C GLN A 27 -7.58 9.99 -21.16
N PHE A 28 -8.04 9.18 -20.20
CA PHE A 28 -8.77 7.95 -20.49
C PHE A 28 -9.98 8.20 -21.39
N SER A 29 -10.81 9.20 -21.10
CA SER A 29 -11.98 9.53 -21.93
C SER A 29 -11.60 9.94 -23.35
N ASN A 30 -10.52 10.72 -23.52
CA ASN A 30 -10.02 11.11 -24.83
C ASN A 30 -9.44 9.93 -25.62
N TYR A 31 -8.74 9.01 -24.93
CA TYR A 31 -8.17 7.82 -25.56
C TYR A 31 -9.24 6.89 -26.14
N ARG A 32 -10.45 6.87 -25.56
CA ARG A 32 -11.56 6.07 -26.12
C ARG A 32 -11.87 6.42 -27.58
N LYS A 33 -11.79 7.69 -27.98
CA LYS A 33 -12.04 8.11 -29.36
C LYS A 33 -10.97 7.55 -30.31
N ILE A 34 -9.70 7.72 -29.93
CA ILE A 34 -8.54 7.21 -30.70
C ILE A 34 -8.63 5.68 -30.85
N ILE A 35 -8.93 4.98 -29.76
CA ILE A 35 -9.04 3.53 -29.76
C ILE A 35 -10.23 3.05 -30.60
N SER A 36 -11.36 3.74 -30.56
CA SER A 36 -12.52 3.44 -31.40
C SER A 36 -12.15 3.47 -32.90
N ASP A 37 -11.45 4.51 -33.34
CA ASP A 37 -10.96 4.63 -34.72
C ASP A 37 -9.98 3.51 -35.08
N ARG A 38 -9.09 3.14 -34.15
CA ARG A 38 -8.13 2.04 -34.33
C ARG A 38 -8.82 0.67 -34.44
N GLN A 39 -9.82 0.41 -33.62
CA GLN A 39 -10.61 -0.83 -33.69
C GLN A 39 -11.32 -0.95 -35.05
N TYR A 40 -11.97 0.14 -35.49
CA TYR A 40 -12.59 0.18 -36.81
C TYR A 40 -11.59 -0.05 -37.93
N SER A 41 -10.45 0.64 -37.90
CA SER A 41 -9.41 0.54 -38.92
C SER A 41 -8.80 -0.86 -38.97
N SER A 42 -8.54 -1.47 -37.80
CA SER A 42 -8.02 -2.84 -37.69
C SER A 42 -8.98 -3.86 -38.30
N ARG A 43 -10.29 -3.68 -38.05
CA ARG A 43 -11.33 -4.57 -38.57
C ARG A 43 -11.57 -4.42 -40.07
N ASN A 44 -11.50 -3.20 -40.59
CA ASN A 44 -11.86 -2.88 -41.98
C ASN A 44 -10.63 -2.67 -42.88
N ASN A 45 -9.49 -3.28 -42.54
CA ASN A 45 -8.25 -3.21 -43.34
C ASN A 45 -7.82 -1.77 -43.69
N GLY A 46 -7.98 -0.83 -42.74
CA GLY A 46 -7.60 0.57 -42.91
C GLY A 46 -8.56 1.42 -43.74
N ALA A 47 -9.79 0.97 -43.97
CA ALA A 47 -10.81 1.79 -44.61
C ALA A 47 -11.09 3.10 -43.84
N PRO A 48 -11.52 4.18 -44.52
CA PRO A 48 -11.89 5.43 -43.86
C PRO A 48 -12.93 5.20 -42.75
N VAL A 49 -12.69 5.80 -41.58
CA VAL A 49 -13.59 5.66 -40.43
C VAL A 49 -14.96 6.22 -40.75
N ILE A 50 -16.00 5.41 -40.50
CA ILE A 50 -17.40 5.80 -40.56
C ILE A 50 -17.84 6.16 -39.14
N ALA A 51 -18.51 7.30 -38.97
CA ALA A 51 -19.01 7.74 -37.66
C ALA A 51 -20.11 6.80 -37.12
N HIS A 52 -20.13 6.63 -35.80
CA HIS A 52 -21.16 5.88 -35.09
C HIS A 52 -22.51 6.62 -35.15
N PRO A 53 -23.64 5.93 -35.38
CA PRO A 53 -24.95 6.57 -35.57
C PRO A 53 -25.38 7.46 -34.39
N ASP A 54 -25.20 6.96 -33.17
CA ASP A 54 -25.62 7.66 -31.94
C ASP A 54 -24.52 8.52 -31.29
N HIS A 55 -23.27 8.34 -31.71
CA HIS A 55 -22.09 8.94 -31.07
C HIS A 55 -21.08 9.40 -32.13
N PRO A 56 -21.30 10.55 -32.78
CA PRO A 56 -20.52 10.98 -33.96
C PRO A 56 -19.01 11.09 -33.77
N ASP A 57 -18.55 11.24 -32.52
CA ASP A 57 -17.14 11.29 -32.11
C ASP A 57 -16.44 9.91 -32.07
N TYR A 58 -17.18 8.83 -32.34
CA TYR A 58 -16.73 7.44 -32.29
C TYR A 58 -16.95 6.76 -33.63
N ALA A 59 -16.19 5.70 -33.90
CA ALA A 59 -16.33 4.89 -35.10
C ALA A 59 -17.53 3.94 -35.02
N TYR A 60 -18.10 3.63 -36.18
CA TYR A 60 -19.21 2.70 -36.36
C TYR A 60 -18.91 1.33 -35.74
N GLY A 61 -19.83 0.82 -34.92
CA GLY A 61 -19.66 -0.45 -34.20
C GLY A 61 -18.75 -0.39 -32.97
N TYR A 62 -18.14 0.76 -32.66
CA TYR A 62 -17.22 0.95 -31.54
C TYR A 62 -17.54 2.23 -30.75
N GLY A 63 -18.72 2.28 -30.15
CA GLY A 63 -19.17 3.38 -29.32
C GLY A 63 -18.42 3.55 -27.98
N PRO A 64 -18.73 4.61 -27.22
CA PRO A 64 -18.02 5.00 -25.99
C PRO A 64 -18.03 3.95 -24.86
N GLN A 65 -19.03 3.07 -24.86
CA GLN A 65 -19.23 2.02 -23.85
C GLN A 65 -18.88 0.62 -24.35
N SER A 66 -18.46 0.49 -25.61
CA SER A 66 -17.97 -0.78 -26.12
C SER A 66 -16.76 -1.23 -25.29
N GLN A 67 -16.77 -2.47 -24.81
CA GLN A 67 -15.66 -2.98 -24.01
C GLN A 67 -14.34 -3.02 -24.79
N ASP A 68 -14.42 -3.26 -26.11
CA ASP A 68 -13.28 -3.25 -27.04
C ASP A 68 -12.67 -1.85 -27.18
N VAL A 69 -13.41 -0.81 -26.78
CA VAL A 69 -12.90 0.56 -26.67
C VAL A 69 -12.43 0.86 -25.24
N LEU A 70 -13.25 0.54 -24.24
CA LEU A 70 -13.00 0.86 -22.84
C LEU A 70 -11.70 0.23 -22.32
N ILE A 71 -11.48 -1.05 -22.57
CA ILE A 71 -10.36 -1.80 -22.00
C ILE A 71 -9.01 -1.29 -22.53
N PRO A 72 -8.75 -1.27 -23.86
CA PRO A 72 -7.48 -0.75 -24.36
C PRO A 72 -7.26 0.73 -24.04
N ALA A 73 -8.30 1.57 -24.04
CA ALA A 73 -8.17 2.96 -23.62
C ALA A 73 -7.80 3.09 -22.13
N PHE A 74 -8.40 2.26 -21.27
CA PHE A 74 -8.09 2.21 -19.84
C PHE A 74 -6.64 1.78 -19.61
N LEU A 75 -6.21 0.71 -20.28
CA LEU A 75 -4.84 0.22 -20.17
C LEU A 75 -3.85 1.28 -20.65
N ALA A 76 -4.07 1.91 -21.81
CA ALA A 76 -3.21 2.98 -22.31
C ALA A 76 -3.12 4.14 -21.31
N ALA A 77 -4.25 4.66 -20.85
CA ALA A 77 -4.29 5.81 -19.95
C ALA A 77 -3.59 5.53 -18.62
N TYR A 78 -3.89 4.40 -17.98
CA TYR A 78 -3.37 4.11 -16.64
C TYR A 78 -1.96 3.51 -16.63
N THR A 79 -1.47 2.99 -17.76
CA THR A 79 -0.04 2.62 -17.90
C THR A 79 0.84 3.74 -18.43
N GLY A 80 0.23 4.81 -18.96
CA GLY A 80 0.95 5.89 -19.61
C GLY A 80 1.53 5.50 -20.97
N VAL A 81 0.89 4.55 -21.67
CA VAL A 81 1.25 4.14 -23.03
C VAL A 81 0.46 4.97 -24.04
N ASN A 82 1.07 5.27 -25.19
CA ASN A 82 0.40 6.00 -26.26
C ASN A 82 -0.83 5.19 -26.77
N PRO A 83 -2.04 5.79 -26.86
CA PRO A 83 -3.23 5.12 -27.35
C PRO A 83 -3.11 4.62 -28.80
N ASP A 84 -2.17 5.14 -29.60
CA ASP A 84 -1.89 4.65 -30.95
C ASP A 84 -1.07 3.36 -30.99
N GLN A 85 -0.44 3.00 -29.87
CA GLN A 85 0.51 1.89 -29.77
C GLN A 85 0.07 0.78 -28.82
N VAL A 86 -0.94 1.04 -27.98
CA VAL A 86 -1.49 0.00 -27.08
C VAL A 86 -2.10 -1.14 -27.89
N SER A 87 -1.98 -2.37 -27.40
CA SER A 87 -2.72 -3.50 -27.98
C SER A 87 -4.22 -3.28 -27.83
N LEU A 88 -4.94 -3.66 -28.88
CA LEU A 88 -6.40 -3.55 -28.96
C LEU A 88 -7.11 -4.76 -28.33
N ASN A 89 -6.40 -5.90 -28.19
CA ASN A 89 -6.94 -7.10 -27.60
C ASN A 89 -5.97 -7.68 -26.56
N ILE A 90 -6.27 -7.41 -25.29
CA ILE A 90 -5.45 -7.91 -24.18
C ILE A 90 -5.51 -9.44 -24.03
N TYR A 91 -6.54 -10.11 -24.55
CA TYR A 91 -6.63 -11.56 -24.50
C TYR A 91 -5.60 -12.23 -25.38
N ASP A 92 -5.44 -11.73 -26.60
CA ASP A 92 -4.43 -12.22 -27.53
C ASP A 92 -3.05 -11.99 -26.93
N ASP A 93 -2.82 -10.80 -26.36
CA ASP A 93 -1.54 -10.47 -25.70
C ASP A 93 -1.21 -11.43 -24.55
N ILE A 94 -2.16 -11.69 -23.63
CA ILE A 94 -1.91 -12.52 -22.44
C ILE A 94 -1.90 -14.01 -22.79
N GLY A 95 -2.72 -14.42 -23.77
CA GLY A 95 -2.79 -15.79 -24.26
C GLY A 95 -1.59 -16.18 -25.13
N ALA A 96 -0.83 -15.20 -25.63
CA ALA A 96 0.36 -15.44 -26.41
C ALA A 96 1.45 -16.15 -25.57
N ILE A 97 2.12 -17.13 -26.19
CA ILE A 97 3.16 -17.94 -25.55
C ILE A 97 4.37 -17.10 -25.12
N ASP A 98 4.60 -15.98 -25.81
CA ASP A 98 5.68 -15.02 -25.56
C ASP A 98 5.27 -13.85 -24.65
N TYR A 99 4.07 -13.89 -24.05
CA TYR A 99 3.68 -12.90 -23.05
C TYR A 99 4.69 -12.88 -21.90
N LEU A 100 5.32 -11.72 -21.69
CA LEU A 100 6.23 -11.48 -20.57
C LEU A 100 5.51 -10.65 -19.50
N PRO A 101 5.07 -11.28 -18.39
CA PRO A 101 4.45 -10.55 -17.29
C PRO A 101 5.41 -9.49 -16.76
N ARG A 102 4.87 -8.31 -16.42
CA ARG A 102 5.71 -7.21 -15.95
C ARG A 102 6.28 -7.53 -14.56
N PRO A 103 7.56 -7.21 -14.28
CA PRO A 103 8.17 -7.58 -13.02
C PRO A 103 7.58 -6.75 -11.87
N ASN A 104 7.23 -7.45 -10.80
CA ASN A 104 7.10 -6.85 -9.48
C ASN A 104 8.46 -6.95 -8.79
N TRP A 105 8.83 -5.97 -7.97
CA TRP A 105 10.12 -5.99 -7.28
C TRP A 105 9.97 -5.72 -5.79
N ARG A 106 10.96 -6.22 -5.05
CA ARG A 106 11.18 -5.89 -3.65
C ARG A 106 12.67 -5.80 -3.41
N ALA A 107 13.13 -4.59 -3.18
CA ALA A 107 14.53 -4.27 -2.92
C ALA A 107 14.73 -3.98 -1.43
N GLU A 108 15.76 -4.59 -0.87
CA GLU A 108 16.17 -4.37 0.51
C GLU A 108 17.67 -4.12 0.56
N PHE A 109 18.05 -2.93 1.01
CA PHE A 109 19.43 -2.50 1.14
C PHE A 109 19.80 -2.39 2.61
N ASN A 110 20.70 -3.24 3.06
CA ASN A 110 21.25 -3.17 4.42
C ASN A 110 22.55 -2.35 4.41
N LEU A 111 22.50 -1.17 5.01
CA LEU A 111 23.60 -0.21 5.03
C LEU A 111 24.62 -0.49 6.16
N ASN A 112 24.39 -1.48 7.02
CA ASN A 112 25.37 -1.89 8.03
C ASN A 112 26.69 -2.37 7.46
N ARG A 113 26.79 -2.62 6.15
CA ARG A 113 28.04 -3.03 5.50
C ARG A 113 29.07 -1.90 5.47
N PHE A 114 28.62 -0.64 5.43
CA PHE A 114 29.50 0.53 5.38
C PHE A 114 30.11 0.84 6.76
N SER A 115 31.44 0.97 6.82
CA SER A 115 32.19 1.13 8.08
C SER A 115 31.77 2.35 8.88
N PHE A 116 31.48 3.47 8.23
CA PHE A 116 31.10 4.73 8.89
C PHE A 116 29.73 4.67 9.61
N LEU A 117 28.85 3.73 9.26
CA LEU A 117 27.53 3.57 9.89
C LEU A 117 27.56 2.58 11.06
N LYS A 118 28.55 1.67 11.10
CA LYS A 118 28.64 0.59 12.10
C LYS A 118 28.87 1.09 13.52
N ASP A 119 29.41 2.28 13.70
CA ASP A 119 29.72 2.80 15.04
C ASP A 119 28.48 3.29 15.76
N ILE A 120 27.54 3.89 15.02
CA ILE A 120 26.31 4.49 15.54
C ILE A 120 25.16 3.47 15.49
N PHE A 121 25.03 2.74 14.39
CA PHE A 121 23.89 1.89 14.10
C PHE A 121 24.20 0.41 14.32
N SER A 122 23.26 -0.29 14.97
CA SER A 122 23.22 -1.75 15.03
C SER A 122 22.46 -2.35 13.84
N SER A 123 21.51 -1.60 13.27
CA SER A 123 20.78 -1.93 12.05
C SER A 123 20.44 -0.67 11.27
N PHE A 124 20.67 -0.67 9.96
CA PHE A 124 20.16 0.32 9.04
C PHE A 124 19.71 -0.41 7.78
N LYS A 125 18.40 -0.38 7.54
CA LYS A 125 17.76 -1.00 6.38
C LYS A 125 16.94 0.04 5.61
N ILE A 126 17.10 0.04 4.30
CA ILE A 126 16.23 0.75 3.36
C ILE A 126 15.47 -0.29 2.55
N THR A 127 14.17 -0.13 2.42
CA THR A 127 13.29 -1.00 1.64
C THR A 127 12.47 -0.22 0.64
N ASN A 128 12.29 -0.80 -0.54
CA ASN A 128 11.33 -0.35 -1.54
C ASN A 128 10.71 -1.60 -2.16
N GLY A 129 9.41 -1.58 -2.43
CA GLY A 129 8.74 -2.69 -3.11
C GLY A 129 7.54 -2.19 -3.89
N TYR A 130 7.27 -2.83 -5.02
CA TYR A 130 6.16 -2.49 -5.89
C TYR A 130 5.51 -3.76 -6.41
N LYS A 131 4.18 -3.77 -6.37
CA LYS A 131 3.35 -4.85 -6.88
C LYS A 131 2.21 -4.26 -7.69
N SER A 132 2.02 -4.76 -8.90
CA SER A 132 0.89 -4.43 -9.76
C SER A 132 0.33 -5.69 -10.41
N THR A 133 -0.99 -5.83 -10.34
CA THR A 133 -1.73 -6.97 -10.88
C THR A 133 -2.97 -6.49 -11.62
N LEU A 134 -3.16 -7.02 -12.82
CA LEU A 134 -4.39 -6.87 -13.59
C LEU A 134 -5.21 -8.15 -13.48
N LYS A 135 -6.47 -8.03 -13.13
CA LYS A 135 -7.37 -9.15 -12.88
C LYS A 135 -8.68 -8.98 -13.64
N VAL A 136 -9.16 -10.05 -14.25
CA VAL A 136 -10.51 -10.15 -14.78
C VAL A 136 -11.18 -11.36 -14.14
N ALA A 137 -12.24 -11.08 -13.37
CA ALA A 137 -12.89 -12.09 -12.54
C ALA A 137 -13.73 -13.09 -13.34
N SER A 138 -14.26 -12.68 -14.49
CA SER A 138 -15.02 -13.55 -15.38
C SER A 138 -14.86 -13.09 -16.83
N VAL A 139 -14.57 -14.06 -17.68
CA VAL A 139 -14.48 -13.97 -19.13
C VAL A 139 -15.40 -15.02 -19.69
N GLN A 140 -16.27 -14.67 -20.64
CA GLN A 140 -17.16 -15.63 -21.30
C GLN A 140 -17.19 -15.34 -22.79
N THR A 141 -17.17 -16.38 -23.63
CA THR A 141 -17.39 -16.20 -25.07
C THR A 141 -18.77 -15.62 -25.34
N ASP A 142 -18.87 -14.58 -26.17
CA ASP A 142 -20.16 -14.06 -26.63
C ASP A 142 -20.72 -14.95 -27.74
N LEU A 143 -21.91 -15.52 -27.54
CA LEU A 143 -22.57 -16.32 -28.57
C LEU A 143 -22.97 -15.48 -29.79
N ASN A 144 -23.31 -14.21 -29.60
CA ASN A 144 -23.73 -13.36 -30.69
C ASN A 144 -22.56 -13.10 -31.64
N PHE A 145 -21.36 -12.91 -31.09
CA PHE A 145 -20.13 -12.83 -31.88
C PHE A 145 -19.84 -14.14 -32.63
N VAL A 146 -19.93 -15.29 -31.95
CA VAL A 146 -19.68 -16.60 -32.59
C VAL A 146 -20.66 -16.87 -33.74
N ASN A 147 -21.93 -16.51 -33.55
CA ASN A 147 -22.96 -16.71 -34.57
C ASN A 147 -22.82 -15.74 -35.75
N SER A 148 -22.45 -14.49 -35.47
CA SER A 148 -22.22 -13.47 -36.49
C SER A 148 -21.25 -12.40 -35.99
N PRO A 149 -19.96 -12.51 -36.32
CA PRO A 149 -18.94 -11.53 -35.89
C PRO A 149 -19.23 -10.12 -36.40
N VAL A 150 -19.98 -10.01 -37.51
CA VAL A 150 -20.39 -8.75 -38.16
C VAL A 150 -21.72 -8.20 -37.68
N ALA A 151 -22.42 -8.91 -36.81
CA ALA A 151 -23.65 -8.39 -36.21
C ALA A 151 -23.35 -7.24 -35.25
N VAL A 152 -24.25 -6.27 -35.27
CA VAL A 152 -24.23 -5.08 -34.44
C VAL A 152 -25.42 -5.15 -33.50
N ASP A 153 -25.22 -4.81 -32.23
CA ASP A 153 -26.27 -4.73 -31.23
C ASP A 153 -27.28 -3.64 -31.62
N ASP A 154 -28.57 -3.99 -31.61
CA ASP A 154 -29.62 -3.09 -32.05
C ASP A 154 -29.82 -1.88 -31.12
N ASN A 155 -29.42 -1.95 -29.86
CA ASN A 155 -29.60 -0.88 -28.89
C ASN A 155 -28.38 0.04 -28.84
N GLU A 156 -27.18 -0.54 -28.70
CA GLU A 156 -25.95 0.25 -28.52
C GLU A 156 -25.25 0.58 -29.83
N LYS A 157 -25.66 -0.05 -30.94
CA LYS A 157 -25.02 0.03 -32.26
C LYS A 157 -23.53 -0.33 -32.25
N ASN A 158 -23.12 -1.16 -31.29
CA ASN A 158 -21.79 -1.74 -31.13
C ASN A 158 -21.69 -3.14 -31.74
N TYR A 159 -20.53 -3.53 -32.26
CA TYR A 159 -20.26 -4.94 -32.54
C TYR A 159 -20.26 -5.74 -31.24
N TYR A 160 -20.74 -6.99 -31.31
CA TYR A 160 -20.47 -7.95 -30.24
C TYR A 160 -18.97 -8.19 -30.14
N SER A 161 -18.44 -8.22 -28.92
CA SER A 161 -17.04 -8.56 -28.71
C SER A 161 -16.88 -10.07 -28.61
N GLU A 162 -15.67 -10.56 -28.87
CA GLU A 162 -15.38 -11.99 -28.76
C GLU A 162 -15.59 -12.55 -27.34
N TYR A 163 -15.24 -11.75 -26.33
CA TYR A 163 -15.37 -12.10 -24.93
C TYR A 163 -16.13 -11.03 -24.15
N ILE A 164 -17.06 -11.43 -23.29
CA ILE A 164 -17.78 -10.56 -22.37
C ILE A 164 -16.97 -10.41 -21.08
N ILE A 165 -16.59 -9.18 -20.75
CA ILE A 165 -15.96 -8.79 -19.48
C ILE A 165 -16.90 -7.89 -18.67
N PRO A 166 -17.50 -8.39 -17.58
CA PRO A 166 -18.31 -7.54 -16.72
C PRO A 166 -17.48 -6.47 -15.98
N SER A 167 -16.27 -6.84 -15.54
CA SER A 167 -15.37 -5.92 -14.84
C SER A 167 -13.90 -6.35 -14.88
N MET A 168 -13.03 -5.36 -14.75
CA MET A 168 -11.57 -5.51 -14.71
C MET A 168 -11.01 -4.73 -13.53
N VAL A 169 -10.05 -5.31 -12.82
CA VAL A 169 -9.38 -4.71 -11.66
C VAL A 169 -7.90 -4.55 -11.93
N LEU A 170 -7.39 -3.32 -11.83
CA LEU A 170 -5.97 -3.03 -11.76
C LEU A 170 -5.63 -2.62 -10.31
N ASP A 171 -4.96 -3.51 -9.58
CA ASP A 171 -4.48 -3.27 -8.22
C ASP A 171 -2.98 -3.00 -8.26
N GLU A 172 -2.59 -1.81 -7.81
CA GLU A 172 -1.23 -1.32 -7.82
C GLU A 172 -0.86 -0.76 -6.45
N ARG A 173 0.25 -1.22 -5.88
CA ARG A 173 0.69 -0.77 -4.54
C ARG A 173 2.19 -0.83 -4.35
N PHE A 174 2.68 0.15 -3.62
CA PHE A 174 4.01 0.14 -3.06
C PHE A 174 4.04 -0.47 -1.66
N GLU A 175 4.98 -1.37 -1.43
CA GLU A 175 5.17 -2.11 -0.19
C GLU A 175 6.61 -1.96 0.39
N PRO A 176 7.04 -0.79 0.91
CA PRO A 176 6.54 0.58 0.74
C PRO A 176 7.21 1.31 -0.44
N VAL A 177 6.87 2.59 -0.69
CA VAL A 177 7.58 3.46 -1.66
C VAL A 177 9.00 3.68 -1.15
N ILE A 178 9.11 3.99 0.14
CA ILE A 178 10.38 4.00 0.84
C ILE A 178 10.10 3.62 2.30
N GLY A 179 10.90 2.71 2.81
CA GLY A 179 10.91 2.30 4.20
C GLY A 179 12.33 2.42 4.74
N ILE A 180 12.50 3.12 5.84
CA ILE A 180 13.78 3.29 6.52
C ILE A 180 13.59 2.71 7.92
N ASP A 181 14.37 1.69 8.26
CA ASP A 181 14.38 1.06 9.60
C ASP A 181 15.81 1.14 10.17
N VAL A 182 15.93 1.89 11.25
CA VAL A 182 17.19 2.18 11.91
C VAL A 182 17.12 1.73 13.36
N LYS A 183 18.13 1.00 13.81
CA LYS A 183 18.38 0.66 15.21
C LYS A 183 19.80 1.09 15.55
N THR A 184 19.94 1.73 16.69
CA THR A 184 21.22 2.19 17.23
C THR A 184 21.77 1.18 18.23
N LYS A 185 23.06 1.33 18.60
CA LYS A 185 23.62 0.55 19.71
C LYS A 185 23.14 1.01 21.10
N SER A 186 22.54 2.20 21.17
CA SER A 186 21.94 2.79 22.37
C SER A 186 20.48 2.41 22.57
N ASP A 187 19.99 1.35 21.90
CA ASP A 187 18.61 0.85 21.99
C ASP A 187 17.53 1.88 21.62
N LEU A 188 17.90 2.82 20.75
CA LEU A 188 16.96 3.68 20.04
C LEU A 188 16.65 3.04 18.68
N SER A 189 15.37 2.92 18.37
CA SER A 189 14.84 2.43 17.10
C SER A 189 13.96 3.49 16.45
N PHE A 190 14.05 3.58 15.14
CA PHE A 190 13.32 4.52 14.34
C PHE A 190 12.90 3.84 13.05
N ARG A 191 11.63 3.98 12.67
CA ARG A 191 11.10 3.49 11.41
C ARG A 191 10.21 4.52 10.77
N VAL A 192 10.43 4.79 9.49
CA VAL A 192 9.54 5.60 8.66
C VAL A 192 9.18 4.85 7.40
N GLU A 193 7.90 4.82 7.06
CA GLU A 193 7.39 4.20 5.83
C GLU A 193 6.44 5.15 5.12
N TYR A 194 6.64 5.34 3.81
CA TYR A 194 5.64 5.96 2.92
C TYR A 194 5.03 4.88 2.03
N LYS A 195 3.73 4.66 2.17
CA LYS A 195 2.96 3.69 1.40
C LYS A 195 1.98 4.42 0.49
N LYS A 196 1.80 3.89 -0.72
CA LYS A 196 0.88 4.41 -1.71
C LYS A 196 0.29 3.25 -2.49
N SER A 197 -1.03 3.23 -2.62
CA SER A 197 -1.74 2.24 -3.44
C SER A 197 -2.89 2.86 -4.20
N ARG A 198 -3.23 2.23 -5.31
CA ARG A 198 -4.36 2.57 -6.17
C ARG A 198 -4.98 1.27 -6.67
N MET A 199 -6.28 1.15 -6.49
CA MET A 199 -7.10 0.10 -7.09
C MET A 199 -8.10 0.76 -8.04
N LEU A 200 -8.13 0.29 -9.28
CA LEU A 200 -9.04 0.75 -10.32
C LEU A 200 -9.95 -0.42 -10.69
N LEU A 201 -11.25 -0.23 -10.52
CA LEU A 201 -12.29 -1.18 -10.93
C LEU A 201 -13.02 -0.58 -12.13
N LEU A 202 -12.72 -1.10 -13.31
CA LEU A 202 -13.39 -0.77 -14.55
C LEU A 202 -14.61 -1.66 -14.73
N SER A 203 -15.74 -1.07 -15.09
CA SER A 203 -16.96 -1.74 -15.55
C SER A 203 -17.44 -1.11 -16.86
N GLN A 204 -18.51 -1.63 -17.46
CA GLN A 204 -19.10 -1.05 -18.68
C GLN A 204 -19.58 0.40 -18.49
N LYS A 205 -20.02 0.77 -17.28
CA LYS A 205 -20.69 2.07 -17.01
C LYS A 205 -19.86 3.04 -16.18
N SER A 206 -18.93 2.54 -15.38
CA SER A 206 -18.15 3.35 -14.46
C SER A 206 -16.73 2.85 -14.26
N LEU A 207 -15.88 3.78 -13.86
CA LEU A 207 -14.57 3.51 -13.29
C LEU A 207 -14.58 3.92 -11.83
N GLN A 208 -14.40 2.96 -10.93
CA GLN A 208 -14.20 3.23 -9.52
C GLN A 208 -12.71 3.23 -9.19
N GLN A 209 -12.24 4.26 -8.50
CA GLN A 209 -10.86 4.41 -8.11
C GLN A 209 -10.75 4.51 -6.59
N THR A 210 -10.11 3.53 -5.96
CA THR A 210 -9.72 3.57 -4.55
C THR A 210 -8.25 3.92 -4.44
N ARG A 211 -7.92 4.96 -3.68
CA ARG A 211 -6.54 5.38 -3.41
C ARG A 211 -6.27 5.33 -1.92
N SER A 212 -5.06 4.96 -1.56
CA SER A 212 -4.60 4.99 -0.18
C SER A 212 -3.17 5.53 -0.13
N GLU A 213 -2.95 6.53 0.72
CA GLU A 213 -1.63 7.08 1.03
C GLU A 213 -1.42 7.03 2.53
N GLU A 214 -0.31 6.45 2.97
CA GLU A 214 -0.03 6.29 4.38
C GLU A 214 1.41 6.65 4.71
N PHE A 215 1.57 7.54 5.67
CA PHE A 215 2.85 7.83 6.31
C PHE A 215 2.84 7.19 7.69
N VAL A 216 3.78 6.29 7.93
CA VAL A 216 3.97 5.64 9.23
C VAL A 216 5.31 6.10 9.80
N PHE A 217 5.29 6.51 11.05
CA PHE A 217 6.45 6.80 11.86
C PHE A 217 6.36 5.98 13.14
N ASN A 218 7.41 5.22 13.44
CA ASN A 218 7.55 4.48 14.67
C ASN A 218 8.88 4.89 15.32
N PHE A 219 8.80 5.26 16.58
CA PHE A 219 9.95 5.56 17.41
C PHE A 219 9.93 4.63 18.62
N GLY A 220 11.10 4.13 19.00
CA GLY A 220 11.27 3.30 20.19
C GLY A 220 12.56 3.65 20.90
N TYR A 221 12.52 3.62 22.24
CA TYR A 221 13.69 3.83 23.07
C TYR A 221 13.63 2.99 24.33
N ILE A 222 14.73 2.32 24.66
CA ILE A 222 14.89 1.57 25.89
C ILE A 222 15.79 2.37 26.83
N VAL A 223 15.19 2.98 27.85
CA VAL A 223 15.93 3.62 28.93
C VAL A 223 16.42 2.53 29.88
N LYS A 224 17.74 2.33 29.94
CA LYS A 224 18.32 1.31 30.79
C LYS A 224 18.38 1.74 32.25
N ASN A 225 18.19 0.79 33.15
CA ASN A 225 18.42 0.96 34.59
C ASN A 225 17.62 2.11 35.25
N VAL A 226 16.34 2.26 34.91
CA VAL A 226 15.49 3.31 35.48
C VAL A 226 15.07 2.94 36.90
N TYR A 227 15.24 3.89 37.82
CA TYR A 227 14.69 3.85 39.17
C TYR A 227 13.42 4.70 39.25
N ILE A 228 12.28 4.06 39.52
CA ILE A 228 11.01 4.75 39.75
C ILE A 228 10.68 4.68 41.24
N PRO A 229 10.75 5.79 42.00
CA PRO A 229 10.71 5.76 43.46
C PRO A 229 9.49 5.08 44.09
N PHE A 230 8.35 5.09 43.40
CA PHE A 230 7.09 4.50 43.87
C PHE A 230 6.85 3.07 43.35
N LEU A 231 7.56 2.61 42.32
CA LEU A 231 7.44 1.24 41.77
C LEU A 231 8.61 0.33 42.14
N THR A 232 9.74 0.89 42.58
CA THR A 232 10.96 0.14 42.86
C THR A 232 11.53 0.40 44.23
N LYS A 233 11.99 -0.68 44.89
CA LYS A 233 12.69 -0.60 46.18
C LYS A 233 14.00 0.18 45.98
N LYS A 234 14.23 1.21 46.82
CA LYS A 234 15.46 2.03 46.79
C LYS A 234 16.69 1.14 46.68
N PRO A 235 17.60 1.39 45.70
CA PRO A 235 18.85 0.66 45.65
C PRO A 235 19.61 0.90 46.96
N LYS A 236 19.95 -0.18 47.67
CA LYS A 236 20.76 -0.08 48.88
C LYS A 236 22.14 0.47 48.47
N LYS A 237 22.40 1.73 48.81
CA LYS A 237 23.72 2.34 48.64
C LYS A 237 24.67 1.54 49.52
N ASN A 238 25.53 0.70 48.92
CA ASN A 238 26.58 0.03 49.65
C ASN A 238 27.45 1.12 50.27
N LYS A 239 27.30 1.35 51.59
CA LYS A 239 28.28 2.11 52.36
C LYS A 239 29.61 1.43 52.10
N ARG A 240 30.50 2.10 51.36
CA ARG A 240 31.88 1.67 51.15
C ARG A 240 32.42 1.27 52.52
N GLY A 241 32.72 -0.02 52.67
CA GLY A 241 33.32 -0.56 53.87
C GLY A 241 34.54 0.27 54.21
N LYS A 242 34.59 0.72 55.46
CA LYS A 242 35.72 1.33 56.13
C LYS A 242 36.99 0.54 55.75
N LYS A 243 38.00 1.22 55.19
CA LYS A 243 39.29 0.63 54.84
C LYS A 243 39.87 -0.09 56.06
N THR A 244 39.85 -1.42 56.08
CA THR A 244 40.73 -2.22 56.94
C THR A 244 42.11 -2.27 56.27
N LYS A 245 43.14 -2.03 57.09
CA LYS A 245 44.55 -1.98 56.70
C LYS A 245 45.01 -3.27 56.00
N PRO A 246 46.03 -3.22 55.13
CA PRO A 246 46.55 -4.43 54.50
C PRO A 246 47.26 -5.28 55.55
N VAL A 247 46.83 -6.53 55.68
CA VAL A 247 47.61 -7.57 56.36
C VAL A 247 48.16 -8.45 55.25
N ASP A 248 49.47 -8.44 55.10
CA ASP A 248 50.20 -9.33 54.21
C ASP A 248 50.00 -10.76 54.71
N ASN A 249 49.46 -11.62 53.86
CA ASN A 249 49.70 -13.05 53.94
C ASN A 249 49.55 -13.66 52.53
N LEU A 250 50.67 -14.19 52.05
CA LEU A 250 50.77 -15.08 50.91
C LEU A 250 49.92 -16.33 51.14
N GLY A 251 49.13 -16.73 50.15
CA GLY A 251 48.64 -18.10 50.05
C GLY A 251 47.24 -18.26 49.47
N LYS A 252 47.18 -19.06 48.39
CA LYS A 252 46.03 -19.84 47.89
C LYS A 252 44.95 -19.11 47.07
N THR A 253 45.02 -19.40 45.78
CA THR A 253 43.92 -19.72 44.85
C THR A 253 42.49 -19.58 45.40
N GLY A 254 41.75 -18.65 44.81
CA GLY A 254 40.31 -18.55 44.98
C GLY A 254 39.79 -17.37 44.17
N GLY A 255 39.32 -17.64 42.95
CA GLY A 255 38.69 -16.65 42.09
C GLY A 255 37.57 -15.93 42.85
N ARG A 256 37.82 -14.68 43.25
CA ARG A 256 36.79 -13.79 43.79
C ARG A 256 35.79 -13.54 42.68
N LYS A 257 34.72 -14.34 42.64
CA LYS A 257 33.48 -13.95 41.96
C LYS A 257 33.05 -12.64 42.61
N SER A 258 33.33 -11.52 41.93
CA SER A 258 32.71 -10.25 42.29
C SER A 258 31.21 -10.51 42.23
N LYS A 259 30.55 -10.61 43.39
CA LYS A 259 29.10 -10.58 43.47
C LYS A 259 28.70 -9.22 42.88
N ARG A 260 28.41 -9.19 41.57
CA ARG A 260 27.75 -8.06 40.93
C ARG A 260 26.52 -7.81 41.79
N ALA A 261 26.49 -6.66 42.46
CA ALA A 261 25.32 -6.23 43.20
C ALA A 261 24.14 -6.37 42.24
N LYS A 262 23.16 -7.20 42.62
CA LYS A 262 21.94 -7.41 41.86
C LYS A 262 21.18 -6.09 41.90
N ASN A 263 21.51 -5.18 40.98
CA ASN A 263 20.83 -3.91 40.85
C ASN A 263 19.41 -4.26 40.42
N ASN A 264 18.44 -3.94 41.27
CA ASN A 264 17.00 -4.07 40.97
C ASN A 264 16.53 -2.96 40.00
N LEU A 265 17.45 -2.35 39.26
CA LEU A 265 17.13 -1.36 38.25
C LEU A 265 16.68 -2.10 37.01
N ARG A 266 15.61 -1.60 36.39
CA ARG A 266 14.94 -2.27 35.29
C ARG A 266 14.78 -1.30 34.13
N ASP A 267 14.61 -1.87 32.95
CA ASP A 267 14.55 -1.09 31.73
C ASP A 267 13.12 -0.60 31.49
N LEU A 268 13.01 0.66 31.09
CA LEU A 268 11.79 1.31 30.67
C LEU A 268 11.77 1.34 29.14
N ARG A 269 10.76 0.73 28.53
CA ARG A 269 10.55 0.82 27.09
C ARG A 269 9.54 1.90 26.81
N ILE A 270 9.86 2.75 25.86
CA ILE A 270 8.98 3.80 25.36
C ILE A 270 8.86 3.57 23.86
N SER A 271 7.64 3.57 23.34
CA SER A 271 7.40 3.58 21.90
C SER A 271 6.35 4.62 21.56
N VAL A 272 6.47 5.20 20.37
CA VAL A 272 5.50 6.14 19.81
C VAL A 272 5.22 5.71 18.38
N ASP A 273 3.99 5.30 18.15
CA ASP A 273 3.47 5.00 16.83
C ASP A 273 2.65 6.19 16.34
N PHE A 274 3.00 6.70 15.17
CA PHE A 274 2.27 7.76 14.50
C PHE A 274 1.95 7.32 13.08
N SER A 275 0.71 7.50 12.66
CA SER A 275 0.35 7.31 11.27
C SER A 275 -0.65 8.36 10.79
N ILE A 276 -0.45 8.78 9.54
CA ILE A 276 -1.42 9.54 8.78
C ILE A 276 -1.81 8.67 7.60
N ARG A 277 -3.10 8.45 7.42
CA ARG A 277 -3.65 7.68 6.30
C ARG A 277 -4.73 8.47 5.61
N ASP A 278 -4.59 8.63 4.31
CA ASP A 278 -5.61 9.20 3.44
C ASP A 278 -6.13 8.10 2.52
N ASN A 279 -7.39 7.73 2.67
CA ASN A 279 -8.06 6.74 1.83
C ASN A 279 -9.27 7.36 1.16
N GLU A 280 -9.30 7.39 -0.17
CA GLU A 280 -10.36 8.03 -0.95
C GLU A 280 -10.88 7.07 -2.02
N VAL A 281 -12.20 6.97 -2.14
CA VAL A 281 -12.87 6.21 -3.20
C VAL A 281 -13.68 7.19 -4.05
N LYS A 282 -13.32 7.31 -5.32
CA LYS A 282 -14.06 8.10 -6.33
C LYS A 282 -14.70 7.18 -7.34
N GLU A 283 -15.89 7.53 -7.80
CA GLU A 283 -16.53 6.86 -8.93
C GLU A 283 -16.74 7.85 -10.08
N TYR A 284 -16.32 7.44 -11.27
CA TYR A 284 -16.46 8.19 -12.52
C TYR A 284 -17.46 7.46 -13.42
N LEU A 285 -18.61 8.08 -13.68
CA LEU A 285 -19.63 7.56 -14.59
C LEU A 285 -19.39 8.09 -16.00
N PHE A 286 -19.33 7.21 -17.01
CA PHE A 286 -18.91 7.59 -18.36
C PHE A 286 -19.86 8.54 -19.07
N ASP A 287 -21.18 8.45 -18.82
CA ASP A 287 -22.20 9.22 -19.53
C ASP A 287 -22.63 10.49 -18.80
N SER A 288 -22.17 10.66 -17.56
CA SER A 288 -22.74 11.69 -16.67
C SER A 288 -22.23 13.11 -16.95
N GLY A 289 -21.20 13.25 -17.80
CA GLY A 289 -20.54 14.54 -18.09
C GLY A 289 -19.99 15.25 -16.85
N ARG A 290 -19.83 14.52 -15.73
CA ARG A 290 -19.43 15.05 -14.43
C ARG A 290 -18.15 14.38 -13.95
N ASN A 291 -17.27 15.16 -13.35
CA ASN A 291 -16.07 14.66 -12.69
C ASN A 291 -16.45 13.73 -11.53
N GLY A 292 -15.59 12.75 -11.24
CA GLY A 292 -15.87 11.71 -10.26
C GLY A 292 -16.12 12.29 -8.87
N LYS A 293 -17.17 11.80 -8.20
CA LYS A 293 -17.51 12.22 -6.84
C LYS A 293 -16.93 11.24 -5.83
N PRO A 294 -16.43 11.72 -4.67
CA PRO A 294 -16.10 10.83 -3.55
C PRO A 294 -17.36 10.08 -3.10
N THR A 295 -17.30 8.76 -3.08
CA THR A 295 -18.40 7.88 -2.61
C THR A 295 -18.11 7.31 -1.22
N HIS A 296 -16.84 7.07 -0.93
CA HIS A 296 -16.34 6.61 0.37
C HIS A 296 -14.93 7.13 0.62
N GLY A 297 -14.47 6.97 1.85
CA GLY A 297 -13.10 7.29 2.22
C GLY A 297 -13.02 8.08 3.52
N ASN A 298 -11.82 8.14 4.07
CA ASN A 298 -11.50 8.94 5.23
C ASN A 298 -10.03 9.35 5.25
N TYR A 299 -9.79 10.49 5.88
CA TYR A 299 -8.51 10.92 6.36
C TYR A 299 -8.39 10.57 7.84
N ARG A 300 -7.41 9.75 8.21
CA ARG A 300 -7.17 9.28 9.57
C ARG A 300 -5.79 9.70 10.07
N VAL A 301 -5.77 10.23 11.29
CA VAL A 301 -4.54 10.50 12.05
C VAL A 301 -4.59 9.65 13.32
N SER A 302 -3.52 8.89 13.55
CA SER A 302 -3.37 8.02 14.71
C SER A 302 -2.06 8.30 15.43
N LEU A 303 -2.10 8.38 16.76
CA LEU A 303 -0.94 8.55 17.62
C LEU A 303 -1.10 7.64 18.85
N THR A 304 -0.15 6.72 19.03
CA THR A 304 -0.16 5.73 20.10
C THR A 304 1.19 5.70 20.83
N PRO A 305 1.41 6.58 21.82
CA PRO A 305 2.50 6.42 22.78
C PRO A 305 2.21 5.26 23.74
N THR A 306 3.23 4.44 23.95
CA THR A 306 3.25 3.31 24.88
C THR A 306 4.47 3.40 25.78
N MET A 307 4.28 3.07 27.05
CA MET A 307 5.34 2.95 28.03
C MET A 307 5.20 1.61 28.76
N GLU A 308 6.26 0.82 28.77
CA GLU A 308 6.31 -0.47 29.47
C GLU A 308 7.46 -0.49 30.46
N TYR A 309 7.16 -0.83 31.71
CA TYR A 309 8.15 -0.96 32.78
C TYR A 309 8.08 -2.33 33.43
N ASN A 310 9.19 -3.06 33.38
CA ASN A 310 9.32 -4.35 34.06
C ASN A 310 9.68 -4.11 35.53
N ILE A 311 8.77 -4.37 36.46
CA ILE A 311 9.01 -4.14 37.89
C ILE A 311 9.77 -5.32 38.50
N THR A 312 9.35 -6.54 38.15
CA THR A 312 10.05 -7.80 38.51
C THR A 312 10.16 -8.71 37.29
N ASP A 313 10.86 -9.84 37.42
CA ASP A 313 10.97 -10.83 36.33
C ASP A 313 9.60 -11.43 35.95
N ASN A 314 8.60 -11.30 36.82
CA ASN A 314 7.27 -11.88 36.69
C ASN A 314 6.16 -10.81 36.68
N PHE A 315 6.49 -9.52 36.77
CA PHE A 315 5.51 -8.43 36.86
C PHE A 315 5.93 -7.22 36.03
N SER A 316 5.09 -6.83 35.08
CA SER A 316 5.29 -5.66 34.23
C SER A 316 4.06 -4.76 34.22
N LEU A 317 4.28 -3.45 34.15
CA LEU A 317 3.24 -2.45 33.99
C LEU A 317 3.38 -1.83 32.59
N GLN A 318 2.27 -1.73 31.87
CA GLN A 318 2.19 -1.08 30.58
C GLN A 318 1.13 0.02 30.64
N ALA A 319 1.46 1.20 30.12
CA ALA A 319 0.52 2.29 29.92
C ALA A 319 0.52 2.65 28.43
N ASP A 320 -0.67 2.66 27.84
CA ASP A 320 -0.91 3.00 26.45
C ASP A 320 -1.89 4.16 26.39
N PHE A 321 -1.65 5.10 25.49
CA PHE A 321 -2.61 6.11 25.13
C PHE A 321 -2.78 6.10 23.61
N SER A 322 -4.02 5.99 23.12
CA SER A 322 -4.32 6.08 21.70
C SER A 322 -5.17 7.31 21.41
N TYR A 323 -4.74 8.06 20.42
CA TYR A 323 -5.47 9.15 19.79
C TYR A 323 -5.77 8.75 18.35
N ASP A 324 -7.05 8.73 17.98
CA ASP A 324 -7.50 8.40 16.63
C ASP A 324 -8.53 9.42 16.17
N LYS A 325 -8.19 10.22 15.15
CA LYS A 325 -9.11 11.14 14.49
C LYS A 325 -9.37 10.67 13.07
N THR A 326 -10.65 10.47 12.73
CA THR A 326 -11.08 10.05 11.40
C THR A 326 -12.05 11.10 10.84
N VAL A 327 -11.70 11.70 9.71
CA VAL A 327 -12.51 12.67 8.99
C VAL A 327 -12.96 12.02 7.68
N PRO A 328 -14.26 11.72 7.49
CA PRO A 328 -14.72 11.11 6.26
C PRO A 328 -14.84 12.13 5.12
N TYR A 329 -14.72 11.66 3.88
CA TYR A 329 -14.85 12.51 2.68
C TYR A 329 -16.30 12.77 2.25
N VAL A 330 -17.24 11.97 2.73
CA VAL A 330 -18.65 12.04 2.34
C VAL A 330 -19.51 12.69 3.42
N ASN A 331 -20.41 13.56 3.00
CA ASN A 331 -21.26 14.39 3.87
C ASN A 331 -22.29 13.58 4.69
N ASN A 332 -22.51 12.31 4.36
CA ASN A 332 -23.42 11.42 5.09
C ASN A 332 -22.77 10.77 6.32
N SER A 333 -21.54 11.16 6.66
CA SER A 333 -20.81 10.64 7.81
C SER A 333 -20.10 11.76 8.56
N TYR A 334 -19.92 11.57 9.86
CA TYR A 334 -19.41 12.61 10.76
C TYR A 334 -17.96 12.33 11.15
N PRO A 335 -17.13 13.38 11.29
CA PRO A 335 -15.81 13.24 11.87
C PRO A 335 -15.87 12.62 13.27
N THR A 336 -14.99 11.67 13.55
CA THR A 336 -14.87 11.02 14.87
C THR A 336 -13.49 11.29 15.46
N THR A 337 -13.44 11.45 16.78
CA THR A 337 -12.18 11.59 17.52
C THR A 337 -12.27 10.75 18.77
N ASN A 338 -11.39 9.78 18.88
CA ASN A 338 -11.35 8.84 20.00
C ASN A 338 -10.06 9.03 20.79
N TYR A 339 -10.20 9.01 22.10
CA TYR A 339 -9.10 9.01 23.05
C TYR A 339 -9.27 7.78 23.94
N ARG A 340 -8.22 6.97 24.08
CA ARG A 340 -8.24 5.78 24.93
C ARG A 340 -6.97 5.71 25.75
N GLY A 341 -7.10 5.72 27.07
CA GLY A 341 -6.02 5.33 27.97
C GLY A 341 -6.21 3.88 28.40
N THR A 342 -5.14 3.09 28.44
CA THR A 342 -5.18 1.73 28.99
C THR A 342 -3.96 1.52 29.87
N VAL A 343 -4.20 1.00 31.07
CA VAL A 343 -3.13 0.58 31.97
C VAL A 343 -3.28 -0.92 32.18
N THR A 344 -2.25 -1.66 31.83
CA THR A 344 -2.24 -3.13 31.90
C THR A 344 -1.14 -3.56 32.87
N ALA A 345 -1.51 -4.35 33.88
CA ALA A 345 -0.56 -5.04 34.73
C ALA A 345 -0.51 -6.52 34.32
N LYS A 346 0.67 -7.01 33.92
CA LYS A 346 0.86 -8.42 33.55
C LYS A 346 1.66 -9.12 34.64
N TYR A 347 1.13 -10.24 35.12
CA TYR A 347 1.79 -11.11 36.08
C TYR A 347 1.95 -12.51 35.48
N SER A 348 3.18 -13.04 35.48
CA SER A 348 3.47 -14.39 35.01
C SER A 348 3.86 -15.27 36.20
N LEU A 349 3.12 -16.37 36.38
CA LEU A 349 3.48 -17.41 37.34
C LEU A 349 4.57 -18.30 36.70
N LYS A 350 5.61 -18.60 37.48
CA LYS A 350 6.63 -19.56 37.10
C LYS A 350 6.27 -20.95 37.58
#